data_AF-A0A845A808-F1
#
_entry.id   AF-A0A845A808-F1
#
_cell.length_a   1.000
_cell.length_b   1.000
_cell.length_c   1.000
_cell.angle_alpha   90.00
_cell.angle_beta   90.00
_cell.angle_gamma   90.00
#
_symmetry.space_group_name_H-M   'P 1'
#
loop_
_entity.id
_entity.type
_entity.pdbx_description
1 polymer ?
#
loop_
_entity_poly.entity_id
_entity_poly.type
_entity_poly.pdbx_seq_one_letter_code
_entity_poly.pdbx_strand_id
1 'polypeptide(L)' 'MDEDDLPRLRGDAASKLSNESLDSYSQDELTARIRILEKEIERVKAHHAKADAHRAAAERLFSPRETD' A
#
# COMPACT_ATOMS: atom_id res chain seq x y z
N MET A 1 -14.28 14.97 -8.32
CA MET A 1 -14.31 14.15 -7.11
C MET A 1 -12.91 13.70 -6.89
N ASP A 2 -12.25 14.24 -5.86
CA ASP A 2 -10.92 13.79 -5.46
C ASP A 2 -11.00 12.32 -5.05
N GLU A 3 -9.93 11.57 -5.29
CA GLU A 3 -9.85 10.14 -4.97
C GLU A 3 -10.07 9.87 -3.45
N ASP A 4 -9.91 10.91 -2.63
CA ASP A 4 -10.19 10.95 -1.19
C ASP A 4 -11.68 10.95 -0.80
N ASP A 5 -12.59 11.23 -1.74
CA ASP A 5 -14.05 11.30 -1.51
C ASP A 5 -14.78 9.97 -1.74
N LEU A 6 -14.04 8.89 -2.05
CA LEU A 6 -14.63 7.56 -2.19
C LEU A 6 -14.93 6.95 -0.81
N PRO A 7 -16.10 6.31 -0.62
CA PRO A 7 -16.39 5.59 0.61
C PRO A 7 -15.30 4.53 0.84
N ARG A 8 -14.44 4.74 1.85
CA ARG A 8 -13.43 3.75 2.26
C ARG A 8 -14.18 2.46 2.60
N LEU A 9 -13.93 1.38 1.87
CA LEU A 9 -14.51 0.07 2.17
C LEU A 9 -14.23 -0.24 3.64
N ARG A 10 -15.26 -0.27 4.48
CA ARG A 10 -15.12 -0.65 5.89
C ARG A 10 -14.67 -2.10 5.95
N GLY A 11 -13.39 -2.29 6.24
CA GLY A 11 -12.72 -3.59 6.33
C GLY A 11 -11.79 -3.84 5.14
N ASP A 12 -10.68 -3.10 5.08
CA ASP A 12 -9.60 -3.44 4.17
C ASP A 12 -8.96 -4.79 4.57
N ALA A 13 -8.22 -5.40 3.64
CA ALA A 13 -7.61 -6.71 3.86
C ALA A 13 -6.65 -6.72 5.07
N ALA A 14 -6.01 -5.59 5.37
CA ALA A 14 -5.12 -5.44 6.52
C ALA A 14 -5.89 -5.51 7.85
N SER A 15 -7.06 -4.86 7.93
CA SER A 15 -7.95 -4.93 9.09
C SER A 15 -8.48 -6.34 9.33
N LYS A 16 -8.72 -7.12 8.27
CA LYS A 16 -9.10 -8.54 8.41
C LYS A 16 -7.94 -9.38 8.93
N LEU A 17 -6.73 -9.14 8.39
CA LEU A 17 -5.51 -9.82 8.81
C LEU A 17 -5.20 -9.60 10.30
N SER A 18 -5.38 -8.37 10.80
CA SER A 18 -5.07 -8.01 12.20
C SER A 18 -6.06 -8.59 13.21
N ASN A 19 -7.28 -8.88 12.78
CA ASN A 19 -8.33 -9.43 13.66
C ASN A 19 -8.35 -10.97 13.69
N GLU A 20 -7.52 -11.63 12.89
CA GLU A 20 -7.43 -13.08 12.87
C GLU A 20 -6.62 -13.60 14.07
N SER A 21 -7.17 -14.56 14.83
CA SER A 21 -6.43 -15.22 15.91
C SER A 21 -5.30 -16.08 15.34
N LEU A 22 -4.13 -15.98 15.95
CA LEU A 22 -2.95 -16.76 15.59
C LEU A 22 -2.75 -18.01 16.49
N ASP A 23 -3.60 -18.19 17.51
CA ASP A 23 -3.38 -19.17 18.58
C ASP A 23 -3.45 -20.63 18.09
N SER A 24 -4.15 -20.88 16.99
CA SER A 24 -4.30 -22.22 16.40
C SER A 24 -3.20 -22.60 15.40
N TYR A 25 -2.31 -21.67 15.05
CA TYR A 25 -1.29 -21.89 14.03
C TYR A 25 -0.02 -22.52 14.61
N SER A 26 0.55 -23.46 13.87
CA SER A 26 1.90 -23.97 14.12
C SER A 26 2.98 -22.95 13.73
N GLN A 27 4.20 -23.16 14.22
CA GLN A 27 5.35 -22.29 13.88
C GLN A 27 5.65 -22.28 12.37
N ASP A 28 5.50 -23.42 11.69
CA ASP A 28 5.74 -23.51 10.25
C ASP A 28 4.69 -22.73 9.46
N GLU A 29 3.41 -22.79 9.86
CA GLU A 29 2.35 -22.01 9.23
C GLU A 29 2.53 -20.52 9.44
N LEU A 30 2.91 -20.09 10.66
CA LEU A 30 3.24 -18.70 10.95
C LEU A 30 4.41 -18.21 10.09
N THR A 31 5.45 -19.03 9.94
CA THR A 31 6.62 -18.71 9.10
C THR A 31 6.23 -18.59 7.63
N ALA A 32 5.41 -19.50 7.10
CA ALA A 32 4.91 -19.43 5.74
C ALA A 32 4.08 -18.16 5.51
N ARG A 33 3.22 -17.81 6.48
CA ARG A 33 2.40 -16.61 6.45
C ARG A 33 3.25 -15.33 6.44
N ILE A 34 4.27 -15.25 7.30
CA ILE A 34 5.22 -14.11 7.34
C ILE A 34 5.85 -13.90 5.96
N ARG A 35 6.38 -14.96 5.33
CA ARG A 35 7.04 -14.85 4.01
C ARG A 35 6.12 -14.27 2.93
N ILE A 36 4.84 -14.64 2.96
CA ILE A 36 3.85 -14.13 1.99
C ILE A 36 3.58 -12.64 2.25
N LEU A 37 3.41 -12.25 3.52
CA LEU A 37 3.15 -10.86 3.90
C LEU A 37 4.34 -9.95 3.59
N GLU A 38 5.57 -10.39 3.84
CA GLU A 38 6.78 -9.64 3.48
C GLU A 38 6.88 -9.42 1.97
N LYS A 39 6.59 -10.44 1.16
CA LYS A 39 6.53 -10.29 -0.30
C LYS A 39 5.47 -9.28 -0.74
N GLU A 40 4.32 -9.27 -0.05
CA GLU A 40 3.26 -8.30 -0.32
C GLU A 40 3.69 -6.88 0.03
N ILE A 41 4.36 -6.69 1.17
CA ILE A 41 4.92 -5.39 1.57
C ILE A 41 5.88 -4.86 0.50
N GLU A 42 6.78 -5.70 -0.01
CA GLU A 42 7.71 -5.29 -1.07
C GLU A 42 6.97 -4.95 -2.37
N ARG A 43 5.91 -5.68 -2.71
CA ARG A 43 5.05 -5.36 -3.87
C ARG A 43 4.41 -3.98 -3.72
N VAL A 44 3.84 -3.68 -2.55
CA VAL A 44 3.18 -2.39 -2.26
C VAL A 44 4.20 -1.25 -2.30
N LYS A 45 5.37 -1.41 -1.65
CA LYS A 45 6.46 -0.42 -1.70
C LYS A 45 6.89 -0.11 -3.13
N ALA A 46 7.07 -1.14 -3.97
CA ALA A 46 7.46 -0.97 -5.36
C ALA A 46 6.40 -0.21 -6.17
N HIS A 47 5.11 -0.44 -5.90
CA HIS A 47 4.03 0.28 -6.55
C HIS A 47 3.98 1.75 -6.09
N HIS A 48 4.10 2.00 -4.78
CA HIS A 48 4.17 3.34 -4.22
C HIS A 48 5.32 4.16 -4.83
N ALA A 49 6.52 3.61 -4.87
CA ALA A 49 7.68 4.28 -5.46
C ALA A 49 7.48 4.64 -6.95
N LYS A 50 6.78 3.78 -7.71
CA LYS A 50 6.42 4.09 -9.11
C LYS A 50 5.43 5.25 -9.17
N ALA A 51 4.38 5.24 -8.35
CA ALA A 51 3.39 6.31 -8.30
C ALA A 51 4.04 7.66 -7.92
N ASP A 52 4.95 7.67 -6.94
CA ASP A 52 5.73 8.86 -6.58
C ASP A 52 6.60 9.37 -7.73
N ALA A 53 7.28 8.48 -8.45
CA ALA A 53 8.08 8.85 -9.60
C ALA A 53 7.21 9.47 -10.72
N HIS A 54 6.01 8.93 -10.95
CA HIS A 54 5.04 9.50 -11.89
C HIS A 54 4.57 10.88 -11.45
N ARG A 55 4.22 11.07 -10.17
CA ARG A 55 3.83 12.37 -9.61
C ARG A 55 4.94 13.40 -9.76
N ALA A 56 6.18 13.06 -9.38
CA ALA A 56 7.33 13.96 -9.51
C ALA A 56 7.64 14.31 -10.98
N ALA A 57 7.42 13.38 -11.91
CA ALA A 57 7.56 13.66 -13.34
C ALA A 57 6.48 14.61 -13.84
N ALA A 58 5.22 14.42 -13.42
CA ALA A 58 4.12 15.32 -13.75
C ALA A 58 4.37 16.73 -13.20
N GLU A 59 4.83 16.85 -11.95
CA GLU A 59 5.11 18.15 -11.34
C GLU A 59 6.20 18.92 -12.11
N ARG A 60 7.27 18.26 -12.54
CA ARG A 60 8.28 18.90 -13.39
C ARG A 60 7.75 19.39 -14.74
N LEU A 61 6.75 18.72 -15.30
CA LEU A 61 6.21 19.03 -16.64
C LEU A 61 5.10 20.08 -16.59
N PHE A 62 4.30 20.06 -15.53
CA PHE A 62 3.03 20.79 -15.45
C PHE A 62 2.98 21.83 -14.34
N SER A 63 4.00 21.96 -13.49
CA SER A 63 4.05 23.07 -12.54
C SER A 63 4.10 24.41 -13.27
N PRO A 64 3.32 25.42 -12.82
CA PRO A 64 3.44 26.78 -13.31
C PRO A 64 4.90 27.25 -13.16
N ARG A 65 5.45 27.87 -14.20
CA ARG A 65 6.70 28.61 -14.04
C ARG A 65 6.41 29.77 -13.08
N GLU A 66 7.23 29.95 -12.04
CA GLU A 66 7.27 31.23 -11.32
C GLU A 66 7.59 32.30 -12.36
N THR A 67 6.58 33.05 -12.75
CA THR A 67 6.73 34.24 -13.57
C THR A 67 7.19 35.37 -12.65
N ASP A 68 8.35 35.94 -12.97
CA ASP A 68 8.88 37.23 -12.50
C ASP A 68 7.89 38.38 -12.79
#